data_AF-A0A644VUF6-F1
#
_entry.id   AF-A0A644VUF6-F1
#
_cell.length_a   1.000
_cell.length_b   1.000
_cell.length_c   1.000
_cell.angle_alpha   90.00
_cell.angle_beta   90.00
_cell.angle_gamma   90.00
#
_symmetry.space_group_name_H-M   'P 1'
#
loop_
_entity.id
_entity.type
_entity.pdbx_description
1 polymer ?
#
loop_
_entity_poly.entity_id
_entity_poly.type
_entity_poly.pdbx_seq_one_letter_code
_entity_poly.pdbx_strand_id
1 'polypeptide(L)' 'MYRCYNKSLRDFLMHNGLPFLVIAKDIKTEAVFWLFEKTAFCEKLIESWEANSPLK' A
#
# COMPACT_ATOMS: atom_id res chain seq x y z
N MET A 1 -6.58 0.46 -9.19
CA MET A 1 -5.81 1.25 -8.20
C MET A 1 -5.98 0.66 -6.82
N TYR A 2 -4.94 0.69 -5.99
CA TYR A 2 -4.95 0.25 -4.60
C TYR A 2 -4.66 1.44 -3.67
N ARG A 3 -5.52 1.68 -2.67
CA ARG A 3 -5.32 2.74 -1.67
C ARG A 3 -4.71 2.16 -0.42
N CYS A 4 -3.48 2.53 -0.11
CA CYS A 4 -2.78 2.12 1.09
C CYS A 4 -2.88 3.22 2.15
N TYR A 5 -3.42 2.90 3.32
CA TYR A 5 -3.46 3.80 4.47
C TYR A 5 -2.41 3.44 5.54
N ASN A 6 -1.82 2.24 5.44
CA ASN A 6 -0.85 1.74 6.40
C ASN A 6 0.57 2.12 5.97
N LYS A 7 1.27 2.88 6.83
CA LYS A 7 2.64 3.35 6.56
C LYS A 7 3.63 2.19 6.40
N SER A 8 3.56 1.15 7.23
CA SER A 8 4.47 -0.01 7.17
C SER A 8 4.28 -0.81 5.89
N LEU A 9 3.03 -1.04 5.47
CA LEU A 9 2.74 -1.67 4.19
C LEU A 9 3.26 -0.80 3.03
N ARG A 10 3.03 0.52 3.09
CA ARG A 10 3.58 1.44 2.07
C ARG A 10 5.09 1.34 1.98
N ASP A 11 5.79 1.36 3.10
CA ASP A 11 7.25 1.26 3.14
C ASP A 11 7.69 -0.08 2.55
N PHE A 12 7.05 -1.19 2.91
CA PHE A 12 7.33 -2.50 2.31
C PHE A 12 7.15 -2.52 0.79
N LEU A 13 6.03 -1.99 0.28
CA LEU A 13 5.78 -1.94 -1.16
C LEU A 13 6.87 -1.15 -1.90
N MET A 14 7.28 -0.01 -1.34
CA MET A 14 8.34 0.82 -1.91
C MET A 14 9.71 0.12 -1.89
N HIS A 15 10.08 -0.53 -0.78
CA HIS A 15 11.34 -1.26 -0.68
C HIS A 15 11.41 -2.44 -1.66
N ASN A 16 10.27 -3.01 -2.04
CA ASN A 16 10.15 -4.07 -3.04
C ASN A 16 9.98 -3.54 -4.48
N GLY A 17 10.24 -2.25 -4.72
CA GLY A 17 10.26 -1.68 -6.07
C GLY A 17 8.89 -1.31 -6.64
N LEU A 18 7.85 -1.23 -5.80
CA LEU A 18 6.53 -0.73 -6.20
C LEU A 18 6.36 0.73 -5.72
N PRO A 19 6.58 1.75 -6.57
CA PRO A 19 6.34 3.15 -6.19
C PRO A 19 4.84 3.46 -6.18
N PHE A 20 4.42 4.36 -5.29
CA PHE A 20 3.07 4.93 -5.36
C PHE A 20 2.99 5.99 -6.46
N LEU A 21 1.82 6.12 -7.07
CA LEU A 21 1.51 7.11 -8.11
C LEU A 21 1.21 8.48 -7.50
N VAL A 22 0.45 8.50 -6.40
CA VAL A 22 -0.09 9.73 -5.79
C VAL A 22 -0.16 9.57 -4.27
N ILE A 23 0.10 10.68 -3.55
CA ILE A 23 -0.27 10.85 -2.15
C ILE A 23 -1.46 11.79 -2.09
N ALA A 24 -2.52 11.41 -1.39
CA ALA A 24 -3.73 12.21 -1.26
C ALA A 24 -4.33 12.12 0.15
N LYS A 25 -5.26 13.03 0.45
CA LYS A 25 -6.04 13.05 1.69
C LYS A 25 -7.47 12.60 1.36
N ASP A 26 -8.00 11.65 2.11
CA ASP A 26 -9.40 11.24 1.99
C ASP A 26 -10.31 12.37 2.49
N ILE A 27 -11.26 12.79 1.66
CA ILE A 27 -12.12 13.94 1.97
C ILE A 27 -13.07 13.69 3.16
N LYS A 28 -13.40 12.43 3.44
CA LYS A 28 -14.34 12.08 4.51
C LYS A 28 -13.61 11.86 5.83
N THR A 29 -12.50 11.13 5.79
CA THR A 29 -11.78 10.71 7.01
C THR A 29 -10.59 11.60 7.33
N GLU A 30 -10.23 12.51 6.42
CA GLU A 30 -9.02 13.32 6.51
C GLU A 30 -7.71 12.49 6.54
N ALA A 31 -7.77 11.18 6.32
CA ALA A 31 -6.63 10.30 6.37
C ALA A 31 -5.77 10.42 5.11
N VAL A 32 -4.44 10.44 5.28
CA VAL A 32 -3.50 10.38 4.17
C VAL A 32 -3.42 8.95 3.64
N PHE A 33 -3.46 8.79 2.32
CA PHE A 33 -3.26 7.51 1.65
C PHE A 33 -2.33 7.61 0.45
N TRP A 34 -1.71 6.49 0.13
CA TRP A 34 -0.84 6.31 -1.04
C TRP A 34 -1.56 5.46 -2.07
N LEU A 35 -1.62 5.95 -3.31
CA LEU A 35 -2.28 5.27 -4.41
C LEU A 35 -1.25 4.47 -5.21
N PHE A 36 -1.44 3.16 -5.30
CA PHE A 36 -0.62 2.28 -6.12
C PHE A 36 -1.39 1.84 -7.36
N GLU A 37 -0.66 1.59 -8.45
CA GLU A 37 -1.23 0.86 -9.57
C GLU A 37 -1.57 -0.56 -9.12
N LYS A 38 -2.77 -1.03 -9.49
CA LYS A 38 -3.20 -2.38 -9.14
C LYS A 38 -2.76 -3.32 -10.26
N THR A 39 -1.60 -3.94 -10.08
CA THR A 39 -1.00 -4.92 -10.98
C THR A 39 -0.88 -6.28 -10.26
N ALA A 40 -0.66 -7.36 -11.02
CA ALA A 40 -0.39 -8.68 -10.43
C ALA A 40 0.85 -8.68 -9.51
N PHE A 41 1.82 -7.81 -9.76
CA PHE A 41 2.98 -7.63 -8.89
C PHE A 41 2.59 -6.99 -7.54
N CYS A 42 1.75 -5.96 -7.58
CA CYS A 42 1.20 -5.32 -6.38
C CYS A 42 0.42 -6.31 -5.52
N GLU A 43 -0.46 -7.12 -6.13
CA GLU A 43 -1.24 -8.14 -5.43
C GLU A 43 -0.34 -9.18 -4.74
N LYS A 44 0.67 -9.71 -5.44
CA LYS A 44 1.64 -10.66 -4.86
C LYS A 44 2.40 -10.08 -3.67
N LEU A 45 2.79 -8.80 -3.73
CA LEU A 45 3.47 -8.15 -2.62
C LEU A 45 2.53 -7.99 -1.42
N ILE A 46 1.27 -7.63 -1.65
CA ILE A 46 0.27 -7.50 -0.56
C ILE A 46 0.02 -8.88 0.08
N GLU A 47 -0.19 -9.93 -0.72
CA GLU A 47 -0.35 -11.30 -0.21
C GLU A 47 0.89 -11.76 0.59
N SER A 48 2.08 -11.49 0.08
CA SER A 48 3.34 -11.79 0.77
C SER A 48 3.45 -11.04 2.10
N TRP A 49 3.05 -9.77 2.13
CA TRP A 49 3.04 -8.97 3.35
C TRP A 49 2.04 -9.49 4.38
N GLU A 50 0.84 -9.87 3.96
CA GLU A 50 -0.21 -10.42 4.83
C GLU A 50 0.17 -11.79 5.40
N ALA A 51 0.83 -12.65 4.61
CA ALA A 51 1.31 -13.95 5.06
C ALA A 51 2.44 -13.85 6.08
N ASN A 52 3.24 -12.77 6.05
CA ASN A 52 4.44 -12.61 6.89
C ASN A 52 4.30 -11.54 7.99
N SER A 53 3.21 -10.76 8.02
CA SER A 53 3.02 -9.74 9.04
C SER A 53 2.45 -10.34 10.33
N PRO A 54 3.15 -10.24 11.47
CA PRO A 54 2.73 -10.88 12.71
C PRO A 54 1.62 -10.12 13.50
N LEU A 55 0.83 -9.24 12.89
CA LEU A 55 -0.16 -8.43 13.61
C LEU A 55 -1.50 -8.29 12.86
N LYS A 56 -2.47 -9.11 13.28
CA LYS A 56 -3.87 -8.67 13.46
C LYS A 56 -3.99 -8.03 14.84
#